data_AF-A0A7H8S277-F1
#
_entry.id   AF-A0A7H8S277-F1
#
_cell.length_a   1.000
_cell.length_b   1.000
_cell.length_c   1.000
_cell.angle_alpha   90.00
_cell.angle_beta   90.00
_cell.angle_gamma   90.00
#
_symmetry.space_group_name_H-M   'P 1'
#
loop_
_entity.id
_entity.type
_entity.pdbx_description
1 polymer ?
#
loop_
_entity_poly.entity_id
_entity_poly.type
_entity_poly.pdbx_seq_one_letter_code
_entity_poly.pdbx_strand_id
1 'polypeptide(L)' 'MKISWIFWWIINIFWMILFVVGTVFVWTREVDGSGAVQTPETKLLSFIVLLFAFTFPAIIQGIWLINH' A
#
# COMPACT_ATOMS: atom_id res chain seq x y z
N MET A 1 11.74 -23.91 6.83
CA MET A 1 10.82 -22.74 6.83
C MET A 1 9.43 -23.25 6.45
N LYS A 2 8.37 -22.94 7.21
CA LYS A 2 7.01 -23.39 6.84
C LYS A 2 6.65 -22.81 5.46
N ILE A 3 5.90 -23.54 4.64
CA ILE A 3 5.42 -23.05 3.33
C ILE A 3 4.61 -21.75 3.47
N SER A 4 3.83 -21.61 4.56
CA SER A 4 3.09 -20.39 4.87
C SER A 4 3.98 -19.14 4.96
N TRP A 5 5.20 -19.29 5.47
CA TRP A 5 6.17 -18.19 5.57
C TRP A 5 6.72 -17.77 4.21
N ILE A 6 6.94 -18.72 3.29
CA ILE A 6 7.39 -18.40 1.93
C ILE A 6 6.28 -17.64 1.18
N PHE A 7 5.04 -18.12 1.24
CA PHE A 7 3.89 -17.42 0.65
C PHE A 7 3.69 -16.03 1.25
N TRP A 8 3.87 -15.88 2.57
CA TRP A 8 3.78 -14.59 3.23
C TRP A 8 4.80 -13.58 2.68
N TRP A 9 6.06 -13.99 2.49
CA TRP A 9 7.08 -13.13 1.89
C TRP A 9 6.73 -12.72 0.46
N ILE A 10 6.29 -13.66 -0.37
CA ILE A 10 5.90 -13.38 -1.77
C ILE A 10 4.75 -12.37 -1.81
N ILE A 11 3.72 -12.57 -0.99
CA ILE A 11 2.56 -11.68 -0.92
C ILE A 11 2.99 -10.28 -0.44
N ASN A 12 3.84 -10.19 0.58
CA ASN A 12 4.34 -8.89 1.07
C ASN A 12 5.17 -8.16 0.03
N ILE A 13 6.04 -8.85 -0.70
CA ILE A 13 6.82 -8.25 -1.80
C ILE A 13 5.88 -7.68 -2.86
N PHE A 14 4.84 -8.44 -3.25
CA PHE A 14 3.82 -7.97 -4.19
C PHE A 14 3.11 -6.70 -3.69
N TRP A 15 2.66 -6.68 -2.43
CA TRP A 15 2.04 -5.49 -1.82
C TRP A 15 2.99 -4.31 -1.76
N MET A 16 4.27 -4.52 -1.44
CA MET A 16 5.30 -3.47 -1.41
C MET A 16 5.53 -2.86 -2.79
N ILE A 17 5.60 -3.68 -3.84
CA ILE A 17 5.71 -3.19 -5.22
C ILE A 17 4.51 -2.33 -5.58
N LEU A 18 3.28 -2.80 -5.29
CA LEU A 18 2.06 -2.04 -5.52
C LEU A 18 2.03 -0.71 -4.74
N PHE A 19 2.52 -0.69 -3.50
CA PHE A 19 2.60 0.52 -2.69
C PHE A 19 3.55 1.56 -3.29
N VAL A 20 4.71 1.12 -3.78
CA VAL A 20 5.69 1.98 -4.47
C VAL A 20 5.08 2.54 -5.75
N VAL A 21 4.45 1.69 -6.57
CA VAL A 21 3.77 2.12 -7.80
C VAL A 21 2.66 3.13 -7.48
N GLY A 22 1.85 2.87 -6.46
CA GLY A 22 0.81 3.79 -5.99
C GLY A 22 1.37 5.14 -5.54
N THR A 23 2.50 5.13 -4.85
CA THR A 23 3.19 6.36 -4.42
C THR A 23 3.65 7.18 -5.63
N VAL A 24 4.32 6.54 -6.60
CA VAL A 24 4.76 7.22 -7.83
C VAL A 24 3.57 7.77 -8.62
N PHE A 25 2.48 7.02 -8.71
CA PHE A 25 1.25 7.45 -9.38
C PHE A 25 0.63 8.69 -8.71
N VAL A 26 0.49 8.69 -7.39
CA VAL A 26 -0.02 9.86 -6.65
C VAL A 26 0.90 11.07 -6.78
N TRP A 27 2.22 10.85 -6.81
CA TRP A 27 3.19 11.94 -6.96
C TRP A 27 3.15 12.59 -8.35
N THR A 28 3.04 11.79 -9.40
CA THR A 28 3.16 12.23 -10.80
C THR A 28 1.86 12.77 -11.39
N ARG A 29 0.70 12.40 -10.84
CA ARG A 29 -0.59 12.93 -11.33
C ARG A 29 -0.81 14.39 -10.96
N GLU A 30 -1.45 15.12 -11.86
CA GLU A 30 -1.88 16.51 -11.67
C GLU A 30 -3.31 16.61 -11.14
N VAL A 31 -4.15 15.63 -11.49
CA VAL A 31 -5.59 15.62 -11.19
C VAL A 31 -5.96 14.31 -10.51
N ASP A 32 -6.89 14.36 -9.56
CA ASP A 32 -7.40 13.19 -8.86
C ASP A 32 -8.61 12.53 -9.55
N GLY A 33 -9.13 11.46 -8.95
CA GLY A 33 -10.27 10.71 -9.50
C GLY A 33 -11.59 11.47 -9.52
N SER A 34 -11.69 12.61 -8.84
CA SER A 34 -12.85 13.51 -8.85
C SER A 34 -12.73 14.64 -9.88
N GLY A 35 -11.55 14.80 -10.50
CA GLY A 35 -11.25 15.93 -11.39
C GLY A 35 -10.62 17.12 -10.66
N ALA A 36 -10.29 17.01 -9.37
CA ALA A 36 -9.66 18.08 -8.61
C ALA A 36 -8.14 18.10 -8.79
N VAL A 37 -7.57 19.30 -8.89
CA VAL A 37 -6.12 19.49 -9.00
C VAL A 37 -5.43 19.12 -7.68
N GLN A 38 -4.41 18.29 -7.77
CA GLN A 38 -3.60 17.82 -6.64
C GLN A 38 -2.55 18.86 -6.24
N THR A 39 -2.85 19.61 -5.18
CA THR A 39 -1.87 20.45 -4.46
C THR A 39 -0.89 19.60 -3.64
N PRO A 40 0.28 20.13 -3.23
CA PRO A 40 1.19 19.39 -2.36
C PRO A 40 0.53 18.86 -1.07
N GLU A 41 -0.35 19.65 -0.45
CA GLU A 41 -1.09 19.26 0.76
C GLU A 41 -2.06 18.10 0.50
N THR A 42 -2.81 18.13 -0.61
CA THR A 42 -3.75 17.05 -0.97
C THR A 42 -3.04 15.79 -1.44
N LYS A 43 -1.83 15.89 -2.00
CA LYS A 43 -0.95 14.74 -2.26
C LYS A 43 -0.50 14.08 -0.95
N LEU A 44 -0.12 14.85 0.06
CA LEU A 44 0.22 14.31 1.38
C LEU A 44 -0.95 13.56 2.01
N LEU A 45 -2.17 14.12 1.94
CA LEU A 45 -3.38 13.41 2.38
C LEU A 45 -3.60 12.13 1.58
N SER A 46 -3.40 12.16 0.26
CA SER A 46 -3.49 10.97 -0.59
C SER A 46 -2.46 9.89 -0.19
N PHE A 47 -1.24 10.27 0.20
CA PHE A 47 -0.24 9.34 0.71
C PHE A 47 -0.61 8.73 2.05
N ILE A 48 -1.23 9.50 2.94
CA ILE A 48 -1.75 8.98 4.22
C ILE A 48 -2.82 7.92 3.95
N VAL A 49 -3.78 8.21 3.06
CA VAL A 49 -4.81 7.24 2.66
C VAL A 49 -4.20 5.98 2.04
N LEU A 50 -3.23 6.14 1.14
CA LEU A 50 -2.50 5.04 0.53
C LEU A 50 -1.78 4.19 1.58
N LEU A 51 -1.11 4.81 2.54
CA LEU A 51 -0.42 4.12 3.63
C LEU A 51 -1.40 3.29 4.46
N PHE A 52 -2.54 3.86 4.86
CA PHE A 52 -3.56 3.12 5.60
C PHE A 52 -4.12 1.94 4.80
N ALA A 53 -4.41 2.14 3.51
CA ALA A 53 -4.94 1.09 2.64
C ALA A 53 -3.99 -0.13 2.52
N PHE A 54 -2.68 0.10 2.54
CA PHE A 54 -1.67 -0.97 2.45
C PHE A 54 -1.24 -1.53 3.81
N THR A 55 -1.34 -0.72 4.88
CA THR A 55 -1.04 -1.16 6.25
C THR A 55 -2.10 -2.12 6.78
N PHE A 56 -3.37 -1.88 6.47
CA PHE A 56 -4.48 -2.71 6.92
C PHE A 56 -4.34 -4.21 6.54
N PRO A 57 -4.14 -4.59 5.26
CA PRO A 57 -3.93 -5.98 4.90
C PRO A 57 -2.62 -6.55 5.47
N ALA A 58 -1.56 -5.74 5.60
CA ALA A 58 -0.30 -6.18 6.19
C ALA A 58 -0.46 -6.60 7.67
N ILE A 59 -1.25 -5.85 8.45
CA ILE A 59 -1.58 -6.20 9.85
C ILE A 59 -2.33 -7.53 9.90
N ILE A 60 -3.36 -7.69 9.07
CA ILE A 60 -4.16 -8.94 9.02
C ILE A 60 -3.28 -10.13 8.65
N GLN A 61 -2.42 -9.98 7.63
CA GLN A 61 -1.49 -11.03 7.21
C GLN A 61 -0.48 -11.37 8.31
N GLY A 62 0.02 -10.37 9.05
CA GLY A 62 0.93 -10.58 10.18
C GLY A 62 0.28 -11.36 11.31
N ILE A 63 -0.95 -10.99 11.70
CA ILE A 63 -1.72 -11.73 12.73
C ILE A 63 -1.98 -13.17 12.28
N TRP A 64 -2.35 -13.37 11.01
CA TRP A 64 -2.58 -14.71 10.47
C TRP A 64 -1.31 -15.60 10.52
N LEU A 65 -0.16 -15.05 10.12
CA LEU A 65 1.13 -15.76 10.09
C LEU A 65 1.59 -16.20 11.48
N ILE A 66 1.35 -15.39 12.52
CA ILE A 66 1.75 -15.72 13.89
C ILE A 66 0.89 -16.86 14.45
N ASN A 67 -0.39 -16.89 14.08
CA ASN A 67 -1.35 -17.87 14.58
C ASN A 67 -1.36 -19.20 13.81
N HIS A 68 -0.62 -19.34 12.70
CA HIS A 68 -0.58 -20.56 11.85
C HIS A 68 0.86 -20.95 11.42
#